data_AF-A0A9X2CMV6-F1
#
_entry.id   AF-A0A9X2CMV6-F1
#
_cell.length_a   1.000
_cell.length_b   1.000
_cell.length_c   1.000
_cell.angle_alpha   90.00
_cell.angle_beta   90.00
_cell.angle_gamma   90.00
#
_symmetry.space_group_name_H-M   'P 1'
#
loop_
_entity.id
_entity.type
_entity.pdbx_description
1 polymer ?
#
loop_
_entity_poly.entity_id
_entity_poly.type
_entity_poly.pdbx_seq_one_letter_code
_entity_poly.pdbx_strand_id
1 'polypeptide(L)'
;MEQLVAQNIQLEKDKYQPNVSAFLALCARNYALILKWLPDELDAQTSWYVEGKFGHLSVTLLENTKYTQLLEISRRLPDSLFVSSPRVIVRVYHDAQLAEVLTSQQIFSFKPVYDYPNAHMHHTDEKFQVNAFLQELLKIGCHSIALT
;
A
#
# COMPACT_ATOMS: atom_id res chain seq x y z
N MET A 1 -54.98 11.87 11.72
CA MET A 1 -54.55 13.10 11.04
C MET A 1 -53.56 13.79 11.97
N GLU A 2 -52.36 13.24 12.19
CA GLU A 2 -51.18 13.31 11.30
C GLU A 2 -50.79 14.74 10.91
N GLN A 3 -49.67 15.21 11.47
CA GLN A 3 -48.57 15.96 10.84
C GLN A 3 -47.57 16.35 11.94
N LEU A 4 -46.61 15.48 12.27
CA LEU A 4 -45.25 15.42 11.74
C LEU A 4 -44.38 16.61 12.17
N VAL A 5 -43.75 16.44 13.35
CA VAL A 5 -42.59 17.20 13.81
C VAL A 5 -41.40 16.81 12.92
N ALA A 6 -41.01 17.71 12.00
CA ALA A 6 -39.80 17.54 11.22
C ALA A 6 -38.58 17.78 12.14
N GLN A 7 -37.99 16.70 12.65
CA GLN A 7 -36.66 16.75 13.26
C GLN A 7 -35.62 16.90 12.14
N ASN A 8 -35.03 18.09 12.04
CA ASN A 8 -33.81 18.33 11.28
C ASN A 8 -32.66 17.55 11.92
N ILE A 9 -32.35 16.38 11.39
CA ILE A 9 -31.10 15.67 11.69
C ILE A 9 -30.02 16.33 10.83
N GLN A 10 -29.42 17.40 11.36
CA GLN A 10 -28.13 17.87 10.87
C GLN A 10 -27.10 16.80 11.24
N LEU A 11 -26.71 15.97 10.27
CA LEU A 11 -25.54 15.12 10.37
C LEU A 11 -24.31 16.03 10.42
N GLU A 12 -23.95 16.46 11.62
CA GLU A 12 -22.65 17.08 11.92
C GLU A 12 -21.58 16.11 11.38
N LYS A 13 -20.95 16.47 10.26
CA LYS A 13 -19.85 15.69 9.69
C LYS A 13 -18.70 15.75 10.68
N ASP A 14 -18.48 14.62 11.36
CA ASP A 14 -17.37 14.46 12.29
C ASP A 14 -16.07 14.92 11.62
N LYS A 15 -15.37 15.84 12.29
CA LYS A 15 -14.15 16.44 11.76
C LYS A 15 -13.09 15.34 11.67
N TYR A 16 -12.72 14.95 10.44
CA TYR A 16 -11.75 13.89 10.22
C TYR A 16 -10.43 14.18 10.97
N GLN A 17 -10.10 13.31 11.93
CA GLN A 17 -8.83 13.34 12.65
C GLN A 17 -7.94 12.21 12.15
N PRO A 18 -6.80 12.51 11.51
CA PRO A 18 -5.92 11.47 11.01
C PRO A 18 -5.32 10.68 12.17
N ASN A 19 -5.54 9.37 12.19
CA ASN A 19 -4.92 8.47 13.16
C ASN A 19 -3.52 8.07 12.66
N VAL A 20 -2.55 8.95 12.90
CA VAL A 20 -1.14 8.76 12.51
C VAL A 20 -0.57 7.49 13.15
N SER A 21 -0.93 7.19 14.40
CA SER A 21 -0.46 5.99 15.10
C SER A 21 -0.91 4.72 14.38
N ALA A 22 -2.18 4.64 13.97
CA ALA A 22 -2.70 3.50 13.22
C ALA A 22 -2.02 3.35 11.86
N PHE A 23 -1.74 4.46 11.18
CA PHE A 23 -1.02 4.46 9.91
C PHE A 23 0.42 3.95 10.06
N LEU A 24 1.18 4.46 11.03
CA LEU A 24 2.54 3.99 11.29
C LEU A 24 2.56 2.50 11.68
N ALA A 25 1.59 2.05 12.49
CA ALA A 25 1.46 0.64 12.84
C ALA A 25 1.19 -0.23 11.60
N LEU A 26 0.40 0.25 10.63
CA LEU A 26 0.18 -0.42 9.36
C LEU A 26 1.47 -0.53 8.53
N CYS A 27 2.22 0.57 8.42
CA CYS A 27 3.51 0.59 7.73
C CYS A 27 4.54 -0.34 8.38
N ALA A 28 4.58 -0.43 9.72
CA ALA A 28 5.44 -1.35 10.45
C ALA A 28 5.07 -2.82 10.19
N ARG A 29 3.76 -3.14 10.12
CA ARG A 29 3.31 -4.49 9.73
C ARG A 29 3.72 -4.83 8.30
N ASN A 30 3.60 -3.89 7.36
CA ASN A 30 4.01 -4.09 5.98
C ASN A 30 5.52 -4.34 5.87
N TYR A 31 6.32 -3.57 6.61
CA TYR A 31 7.76 -3.79 6.73
C TYR A 31 8.09 -5.21 7.20
N ALA A 32 7.49 -5.63 8.32
CA ALA A 32 7.72 -6.95 8.88
C ALA A 32 7.28 -8.09 7.94
N LEU A 33 6.28 -7.88 7.08
CA LEU A 33 5.87 -8.85 6.06
C LEU A 33 6.86 -8.91 4.91
N ILE A 34 7.37 -7.76 4.44
CA ILE A 34 8.35 -7.68 3.36
C ILE A 34 9.65 -8.37 3.75
N LEU A 35 10.15 -8.12 4.97
CA LEU A 35 11.39 -8.73 5.46
C LEU A 35 11.39 -10.26 5.46
N LYS A 36 10.22 -10.92 5.46
CA LYS A 36 10.14 -12.40 5.45
C LYS A 36 10.63 -13.02 4.16
N TRP A 37 10.60 -12.27 3.07
CA TRP A 37 10.92 -12.76 1.73
C TRP A 37 11.88 -11.84 0.98
N LEU A 38 12.28 -10.71 1.56
CA LEU A 38 13.26 -9.80 1.00
C LEU A 38 14.66 -10.43 1.10
N PRO A 39 15.34 -10.70 -0.04
CA PRO A 39 16.70 -11.21 -0.03
C PRO A 39 17.70 -10.20 0.58
N ASP A 40 18.70 -10.71 1.31
CA ASP A 40 19.69 -9.90 2.03
C ASP A 40 20.65 -9.15 1.10
N GLU A 41 21.04 -9.77 -0.02
CA GLU A 41 21.95 -9.19 -1.01
C GLU A 41 21.23 -9.10 -2.35
N LEU A 42 21.02 -7.86 -2.82
CA LEU A 42 20.42 -7.59 -4.12
C LEU A 42 21.14 -6.43 -4.81
N ASP A 43 21.45 -6.62 -6.08
CA ASP A 43 21.80 -5.52 -6.97
C ASP A 43 20.53 -4.75 -7.37
N ALA A 44 20.66 -3.46 -7.66
CA ALA A 44 19.55 -2.71 -8.21
C ALA A 44 19.07 -3.34 -9.54
N GLN A 45 17.76 -3.35 -9.77
CA GLN A 45 17.06 -3.97 -10.90
C GLN A 45 16.93 -5.51 -10.85
N THR A 46 17.31 -6.16 -9.76
CA THR A 46 17.02 -7.59 -9.57
C THR A 46 15.51 -7.81 -9.39
N SER A 47 14.97 -8.83 -10.07
CA SER A 47 13.57 -9.26 -9.95
C SER A 47 13.49 -10.70 -9.45
N TRP A 48 12.48 -10.99 -8.64
CA TRP A 48 12.23 -12.33 -8.11
C TRP A 48 10.74 -12.56 -7.88
N TYR A 49 10.39 -13.81 -7.58
CA TYR A 49 9.03 -14.18 -7.22
C TYR A 49 8.95 -14.60 -5.76
N VAL A 50 7.89 -14.12 -5.10
CA VAL A 50 7.51 -14.56 -3.76
C VAL A 50 6.34 -15.49 -3.92
N GLU A 51 6.54 -16.76 -3.59
CA GLU A 51 5.48 -17.75 -3.64
C GLU A 51 4.62 -17.69 -2.37
N GLY A 52 3.40 -18.18 -2.50
CA GLY A 52 2.40 -18.04 -1.48
C GLY A 52 1.25 -18.99 -1.71
N LYS A 53 0.52 -19.30 -0.64
CA LYS A 53 -0.61 -20.25 -0.69
C LYS A 53 -1.68 -19.83 -1.71
N PHE A 54 -1.80 -18.54 -1.98
CA PHE A 54 -2.83 -17.95 -2.84
C PHE A 54 -2.28 -17.37 -4.14
N GLY A 55 -1.05 -17.71 -4.54
CA GLY A 55 -0.42 -17.27 -5.79
C GLY A 55 1.00 -16.73 -5.58
N HIS A 56 1.57 -16.14 -6.62
CA HIS A 56 2.89 -15.53 -6.58
C HIS A 56 2.81 -14.00 -6.71
N LEU A 57 3.75 -13.31 -6.07
CA LEU A 57 4.02 -11.89 -6.29
C LEU A 57 5.29 -11.78 -7.15
N SER A 58 5.26 -10.89 -8.13
CA SER A 58 6.46 -10.44 -8.83
C SER A 58 7.01 -9.21 -8.13
N VAL A 59 8.27 -9.28 -7.71
CA VAL A 59 8.95 -8.18 -7.02
C VAL A 59 10.17 -7.75 -7.82
N THR A 60 10.37 -6.44 -7.95
CA THR A 60 11.55 -5.86 -8.59
C THR A 60 12.14 -4.80 -7.68
N LEU A 61 13.45 -4.88 -7.40
CA LEU A 61 14.17 -3.83 -6.68
C LEU A 61 14.52 -2.70 -7.65
N LEU A 62 13.92 -1.53 -7.47
CA LEU A 62 14.14 -0.36 -8.31
C LEU A 62 15.32 0.49 -7.81
N GLU A 63 15.45 0.66 -6.49
CA GLU A 63 16.52 1.43 -5.87
C GLU A 63 17.03 0.67 -4.63
N ASN A 64 18.35 0.58 -4.47
CA ASN A 64 18.99 0.01 -3.29
C ASN A 64 19.96 1.03 -2.67
N THR A 65 19.69 1.47 -1.45
CA THR A 65 20.55 2.38 -0.69
C THR A 65 20.79 1.81 0.70
N LYS A 66 21.75 2.38 1.45
CA LYS A 66 22.09 1.89 2.79
C LYS A 66 20.90 1.79 3.76
N TYR A 67 19.96 2.73 3.69
CA TYR A 67 18.86 2.83 4.65
C TYR A 67 17.48 2.66 4.03
N THR A 68 17.38 2.77 2.70
CA THR A 68 16.10 2.66 2.00
C THR A 68 16.19 1.80 0.76
N GLN A 69 15.11 1.08 0.49
CA GLN A 69 14.91 0.36 -0.76
C GLN A 69 13.61 0.78 -1.42
N LEU A 70 13.59 0.80 -2.74
CA LEU A 70 12.40 1.03 -3.53
C LEU A 70 12.03 -0.25 -4.26
N LEU A 71 10.88 -0.81 -3.93
CA LEU A 71 10.39 -2.05 -4.50
C LEU A 71 9.19 -1.76 -5.39
N GLU A 72 9.13 -2.47 -6.50
CA GLU A 72 7.90 -2.68 -7.24
C GLU A 72 7.34 -4.04 -6.86
N ILE A 73 6.07 -4.07 -6.48
CA ILE A 73 5.36 -5.31 -6.16
C ILE A 73 4.13 -5.38 -7.06
N SER A 74 4.00 -6.49 -7.79
CA SER A 74 2.84 -6.75 -8.63
C SER A 74 2.35 -8.18 -8.49
N ARG A 75 1.08 -8.39 -8.81
CA ARG A 75 0.50 -9.73 -8.86
C ARG A 75 -0.08 -9.96 -10.24
N ARG A 76 0.43 -10.96 -10.95
CA ARG A 76 -0.15 -11.37 -12.23
C ARG A 76 -1.54 -11.95 -11.99
N LEU A 77 -2.52 -11.35 -12.64
CA LEU A 77 -3.86 -11.93 -12.77
C LEU A 77 -3.92 -12.77 -14.05
N PRO A 78 -4.74 -13.82 -14.09
CA PRO A 78 -5.00 -14.55 -15.33
C PRO A 78 -5.55 -13.61 -16.42
N ASP A 79 -5.06 -13.74 -17.66
CA ASP A 79 -5.47 -12.92 -18.81
C ASP A 79 -6.97 -13.02 -19.13
N SER A 80 -7.66 -14.03 -18.56
CA SER A 80 -9.12 -14.19 -18.66
C SER A 80 -9.91 -13.15 -17.87
N LEU A 81 -9.28 -12.47 -16.92
CA LEU A 81 -9.87 -11.36 -16.19
C LEU A 81 -9.56 -10.09 -16.99
N PHE A 82 -10.59 -9.40 -17.50
CA PHE A 82 -10.47 -8.10 -18.18
C PHE A 82 -10.03 -6.95 -17.24
N VAL A 83 -9.17 -7.24 -16.26
CA VAL A 83 -8.74 -6.37 -15.17
C VAL A 83 -7.21 -6.31 -15.18
N SER A 84 -6.67 -5.10 -15.04
CA SER A 84 -5.21 -4.91 -14.95
C SER A 84 -4.65 -5.58 -13.69
N SER A 85 -3.46 -6.17 -13.84
CA SER A 85 -2.72 -6.74 -12.71
C SER A 85 -2.38 -5.63 -11.71
N PRO A 86 -2.68 -5.79 -10.41
CA PRO A 86 -2.36 -4.77 -9.42
C PRO A 86 -0.84 -4.61 -9.31
N ARG A 87 -0.38 -3.37 -9.31
CA ARG A 87 1.03 -2.97 -9.15
C ARG A 87 1.15 -1.77 -8.24
N VAL A 88 2.09 -1.86 -7.29
CA VAL A 88 2.39 -0.81 -6.31
C VAL A 88 3.90 -0.59 -6.20
N ILE A 89 4.28 0.67 -6.01
CA ILE A 89 5.66 1.07 -5.70
C ILE A 89 5.76 1.30 -4.21
N VAL A 90 6.63 0.57 -3.53
CA VAL A 90 6.77 0.55 -2.07
C VAL A 90 8.15 1.04 -1.69
N ARG A 91 8.22 2.05 -0.82
CA ARG A 91 9.47 2.43 -0.16
C ARG A 91 9.59 1.72 1.17
N VAL A 92 10.74 1.09 1.38
CA VAL A 92 11.11 0.37 2.60
C VAL A 92 12.19 1.20 3.30
N TYR A 93 11.89 1.65 4.51
CA TYR A 93 12.79 2.38 5.40
C TYR A 93 13.31 1.41 6.47
N HIS A 94 14.59 1.07 6.41
CA HIS A 94 15.21 0.12 7.35
C HIS A 94 15.57 0.77 8.69
N ASP A 95 15.85 2.06 8.69
CA ASP A 95 16.12 2.86 9.89
C ASP A 95 14.86 3.09 10.73
N ALA A 96 13.74 3.41 10.08
CA ALA A 96 12.45 3.59 10.74
C ALA A 96 11.65 2.28 10.90
N GLN A 97 12.08 1.20 10.24
CA GLN A 97 11.36 -0.08 10.17
C GLN A 97 9.94 0.06 9.63
N LEU A 98 9.78 0.86 8.56
CA LEU A 98 8.50 1.17 7.95
C LEU A 98 8.51 0.85 6.47
N ALA A 99 7.39 0.38 5.94
CA ALA A 99 7.19 0.27 4.50
C ALA A 99 5.88 0.95 4.09
N GLU A 100 5.94 1.77 3.06
CA GLU A 100 4.77 2.49 2.55
C GLU A 100 4.67 2.50 1.02
N VAL A 101 3.45 2.52 0.51
CA VAL A 101 3.18 2.70 -0.92
C VAL A 101 3.38 4.15 -1.32
N LEU A 102 4.22 4.41 -2.31
CA LEU A 102 4.38 5.72 -2.95
C LEU A 102 3.33 5.96 -4.04
N THR A 103 3.10 4.97 -4.90
CA THR A 103 2.18 5.06 -6.06
C THR A 103 1.51 3.71 -6.32
N SER A 104 0.24 3.72 -6.75
CA SER A 104 -0.53 2.52 -7.15
C SER A 104 -1.09 2.70 -8.58
N GLN A 105 -1.04 1.67 -9.42
CA GLN A 105 -1.54 1.73 -10.81
C GLN A 105 -3.07 1.72 -10.93
N GLN A 106 -3.80 1.16 -9.95
CA GLN A 106 -5.26 1.10 -9.97
C GLN A 106 -5.95 2.32 -9.33
N ILE A 107 -5.18 3.36 -8.98
CA ILE A 107 -5.71 4.67 -8.57
C ILE A 107 -4.90 5.74 -9.31
N PHE A 108 -5.30 6.01 -10.55
CA PHE A 108 -4.70 7.09 -11.34
C PHE A 108 -5.00 8.45 -10.72
N SER A 109 -3.96 9.29 -10.68
CA SER A 109 -3.88 10.68 -10.22
C SER A 109 -3.58 10.94 -8.73
N PHE A 110 -2.37 10.60 -8.29
CA PHE A 110 -1.71 11.33 -7.21
C PHE A 110 -0.66 12.27 -7.79
N LYS A 111 -0.87 13.58 -7.65
CA LYS A 111 0.19 14.58 -7.87
C LYS A 111 1.18 14.46 -6.71
N PRO A 112 2.50 14.45 -6.97
CA PRO A 112 3.53 14.37 -5.92
C PRO A 112 3.61 15.61 -5.03
N VAL A 113 2.92 16.70 -5.38
CA VAL A 113 2.85 17.94 -4.61
C VAL A 113 1.39 18.26 -4.35
N TYR A 114 1.01 18.28 -3.08
CA TYR A 114 -0.25 18.87 -2.64
C TYR A 114 0.03 20.27 -2.12
N ASP A 115 -0.60 21.26 -2.76
CA ASP A 115 -0.66 22.61 -2.23
C ASP A 115 -1.39 22.54 -0.87
N TYR A 116 -0.68 22.89 0.19
CA TYR A 116 -1.29 23.10 1.49
C TYR A 116 -1.90 24.51 1.53
N PRO A 117 -3.15 24.69 2.01
CA PRO A 117 -4.01 23.73 2.71
C PRO A 117 -5.02 22.97 1.82
N ASN A 118 -5.11 21.65 2.01
CA ASN A 118 -6.03 20.73 1.33
C ASN A 118 -7.48 20.85 1.89
N ALA A 119 -8.32 21.65 1.22
CA ALA A 119 -9.66 22.04 1.69
C ALA A 119 -10.67 20.90 1.91
N HIS A 120 -10.44 19.71 1.34
CA HIS A 120 -11.38 18.58 1.43
C HIS A 120 -10.83 17.34 2.18
N MET A 121 -9.58 17.36 2.66
CA MET A 121 -8.96 16.30 3.47
C MET A 121 -9.08 14.84 2.93
N HIS A 122 -9.32 14.63 1.63
CA HIS A 122 -9.52 13.27 1.07
C HIS A 122 -8.24 12.41 1.01
N HIS A 123 -7.05 13.02 0.99
CA HIS A 123 -5.80 12.31 0.69
C HIS A 123 -5.23 11.39 1.77
N THR A 124 -5.62 11.56 3.05
CA THR A 124 -5.04 10.74 4.14
C THR A 124 -5.70 9.38 4.26
N ASP A 125 -7.02 9.29 4.06
CA ASP A 125 -7.73 8.01 4.06
C ASP A 125 -7.29 7.16 2.86
N GLU A 126 -7.13 7.78 1.69
CA GLU A 126 -6.58 7.11 0.49
C GLU A 126 -5.20 6.50 0.77
N LYS A 127 -4.29 7.25 1.43
CA LYS A 127 -2.97 6.73 1.79
C LYS A 127 -3.06 5.53 2.73
N PHE A 128 -3.96 5.57 3.72
CA PHE A 128 -4.19 4.44 4.61
C PHE A 128 -4.75 3.23 3.86
N GLN A 129 -5.77 3.42 3.02
CA GLN A 129 -6.40 2.37 2.22
C GLN A 129 -5.42 1.72 1.25
N VAL A 130 -4.58 2.50 0.57
CA VAL A 130 -3.56 1.96 -0.34
C VAL A 130 -2.52 1.14 0.40
N ASN A 131 -2.12 1.56 1.61
CA ASN A 131 -1.20 0.78 2.44
C ASN A 131 -1.86 -0.45 3.06
N ALA A 132 -3.17 -0.42 3.30
CA ALA A 132 -3.95 -1.57 3.74
C ALA A 132 -4.11 -2.57 2.58
N PHE A 133 -4.27 -2.10 1.36
CA PHE A 133 -4.26 -2.93 0.16
C PHE A 133 -2.89 -3.63 -0.03
N LEU A 134 -1.78 -2.90 0.16
CA LEU A 134 -0.45 -3.53 0.19
C LEU A 134 -0.38 -4.64 1.24
N GLN A 135 -0.89 -4.42 2.45
CA GLN A 135 -0.93 -5.47 3.48
C GLN A 135 -1.63 -6.73 3.01
N GLU A 136 -2.78 -6.61 2.33
CA GLU A 136 -3.50 -7.75 1.78
C GLU A 136 -2.72 -8.45 0.65
N LEU A 137 -2.02 -7.71 -0.21
CA LEU A 137 -1.11 -8.30 -1.20
C LEU A 137 0.00 -9.11 -0.52
N LEU A 138 0.61 -8.57 0.53
CA LEU A 138 1.73 -9.17 1.24
C LEU A 138 1.35 -10.44 2.03
N LYS A 139 0.11 -10.55 2.50
CA LYS A 139 -0.40 -11.74 3.22
C LYS A 139 -0.37 -13.01 2.39
N ILE A 140 -0.24 -12.92 1.07
CA ILE A 140 -0.14 -14.08 0.17
C ILE A 140 1.17 -14.84 0.41
N GLY A 141 2.28 -14.12 0.62
CA GLY A 141 3.65 -14.61 0.51
C GLY A 141 4.24 -15.25 1.76
N CYS A 142 3.51 -16.13 2.45
CA CYS A 142 4.03 -16.81 3.64
C CYS A 142 4.83 -18.10 3.34
N HIS A 143 5.23 -18.39 2.09
CA HIS A 143 6.03 -19.58 1.78
C HIS A 143 6.90 -19.44 0.52
N SER A 144 8.23 -19.51 0.71
CA SER A 144 9.26 -19.72 -0.32
C SER A 144 9.56 -18.56 -1.29
N ILE A 145 10.85 -18.34 -1.54
CA ILE A 145 11.40 -17.40 -2.55
C ILE A 145 11.85 -18.22 -3.75
N ALA A 146 11.46 -17.83 -4.95
CA ALA A 146 11.97 -18.40 -6.20
C ALA A 146 12.68 -17.31 -7.00
N LEU A 147 13.97 -17.51 -7.25
CA LEU A 147 14.76 -16.65 -8.13
C LEU A 147 14.43 -17.00 -9.59
N THR A 148 14.35 -15.99 -10.45
CA THR A 148 14.20 -16.11 -11.91
C THR A 148 15.44 -15.56 -12.56
#